data_AF-A0A2U7NYY7-F1
#
_entry.id   AF-A0A2U7NYY7-F1
#
_cell.length_a   1.000
_cell.length_b   1.000
_cell.length_c   1.000
_cell.angle_alpha   90.00
_cell.angle_beta   90.00
_cell.angle_gamma   90.00
#
_symmetry.space_group_name_H-M   'P 1'
#
loop_
_entity.id
_entity.type
_entity.pdbx_description
1 polymer ?
#
loop_
_entity_poly.entity_id
_entity_poly.type
_entity_poly.pdbx_seq_one_letter_code
_entity_poly.pdbx_strand_id
1 'polypeptide(L)'
;MPIIASAKKQLRQNKRKRARNDNYRELYREARVAFEKAIKENNVEAAKNIFLNQKDADGKTKKAGLQSIIDKLVKKNIIHKNNGARKKARFVKMMKAIS
;
A
#
# COMPACT_ATOMS: atom_id res chain seq x y z
N MET A 1 -5.39 -33.18 -1.70
CA MET A 1 -4.00 -32.78 -2.05
C MET A 1 -3.80 -33.08 -3.54
N PRO A 2 -3.02 -32.30 -4.30
CA PRO A 2 -2.80 -32.62 -5.72
C PRO A 2 -2.07 -33.96 -5.85
N ILE A 3 -2.47 -34.79 -6.81
CA ILE A 3 -1.86 -36.11 -7.03
C ILE A 3 -0.54 -35.94 -7.80
N ILE A 4 -0.54 -35.11 -8.83
CA ILE A 4 0.61 -34.84 -9.71
C ILE A 4 1.70 -34.04 -8.97
N ALA A 5 2.97 -34.42 -9.16
CA ALA A 5 4.12 -33.78 -8.51
C ALA A 5 4.26 -32.28 -8.86
N SER A 6 4.01 -31.89 -10.11
CA SER A 6 4.01 -30.49 -10.56
C SER A 6 2.97 -29.65 -9.82
N ALA A 7 1.76 -30.19 -9.64
CA ALA A 7 0.69 -29.53 -8.91
C ALA A 7 1.01 -29.41 -7.40
N LYS A 8 1.64 -30.43 -6.79
CA LYS A 8 2.17 -30.33 -5.41
C LYS A 8 3.20 -29.20 -5.28
N LYS A 9 4.11 -29.06 -6.25
CA LYS A 9 5.11 -27.98 -6.31
C LYS A 9 4.43 -26.61 -6.45
N GLN A 10 3.48 -26.49 -7.36
CA GLN A 10 2.73 -25.25 -7.58
C GLN A 10 1.99 -24.81 -6.31
N LEU A 11 1.38 -25.74 -5.57
CA LEU A 11 0.73 -25.45 -4.29
C LEU A 11 1.72 -24.88 -3.24
N ARG A 12 2.93 -25.46 -3.13
CA ARG A 12 3.97 -24.91 -2.24
C ARG A 12 4.42 -23.51 -2.65
N GLN A 13 4.63 -23.29 -3.95
CA GLN A 13 5.02 -21.98 -4.48
C GLN A 13 3.93 -20.92 -4.25
N ASN A 14 2.66 -21.30 -4.46
CA ASN A 14 1.52 -20.40 -4.24
C ASN A 14 1.40 -19.97 -2.77
N LYS A 15 1.59 -20.89 -1.81
CA LYS A 15 1.60 -20.53 -0.38
C LYS A 15 2.65 -19.47 -0.06
N ARG A 16 3.88 -19.64 -0.55
CA ARG A 16 4.98 -18.67 -0.36
C ARG A 16 4.69 -17.32 -1.02
N LYS A 17 4.22 -17.34 -2.28
CA LYS A 17 3.86 -16.12 -3.02
C LYS A 17 2.70 -15.37 -2.35
N ARG A 18 1.71 -16.11 -1.83
CA ARG A 18 0.57 -15.56 -1.09
C ARG A 18 1.03 -14.85 0.17
N ALA A 19 1.79 -15.53 1.03
CA ALA A 19 2.30 -14.94 2.28
C ALA A 19 3.09 -13.64 2.04
N ARG A 20 3.98 -13.62 1.05
CA ARG A 20 4.71 -12.40 0.65
C ARG A 20 3.77 -11.29 0.19
N ASN A 21 2.80 -11.60 -0.65
CA ASN A 21 1.88 -10.60 -1.17
C ASN A 21 0.92 -10.07 -0.09
N ASP A 22 0.52 -10.92 0.84
CA ASP A 22 -0.36 -10.56 1.94
C ASP A 22 0.31 -9.55 2.86
N ASN A 23 1.60 -9.70 3.18
CA ASN A 23 2.36 -8.69 3.93
C ASN A 23 2.26 -7.27 3.29
N TYR A 24 2.49 -7.15 1.98
CA TYR A 24 2.38 -5.86 1.31
C TYR A 24 0.95 -5.33 1.24
N ARG A 25 -0.05 -6.22 1.18
CA ARG A 25 -1.46 -5.83 1.22
C ARG A 25 -1.85 -5.33 2.60
N GLU A 26 -1.39 -5.97 3.67
CA GLU A 26 -1.64 -5.50 5.03
C GLU A 26 -1.03 -4.12 5.26
N LEU A 27 0.23 -3.93 4.86
CA LEU A 27 0.89 -2.62 4.96
C LEU A 27 0.08 -1.50 4.30
N TYR A 28 -0.52 -1.78 3.14
CA TYR A 28 -1.42 -0.84 2.47
C TYR A 28 -2.75 -0.66 3.22
N ARG A 29 -3.35 -1.72 3.75
CA ARG A 29 -4.62 -1.62 4.50
C ARG A 29 -4.45 -0.78 5.76
N GLU A 30 -3.40 -1.02 6.52
CA GLU A 30 -3.07 -0.27 7.74
C GLU A 30 -2.88 1.22 7.42
N ALA A 31 -2.01 1.54 6.46
CA ALA A 31 -1.75 2.92 6.04
C ALA A 31 -3.02 3.62 5.51
N ARG A 32 -3.87 2.89 4.78
CA ARG A 32 -5.16 3.40 4.29
C ARG A 32 -6.12 3.71 5.44
N VAL A 33 -6.27 2.80 6.41
CA VAL A 33 -7.18 3.01 7.54
C VAL A 33 -6.72 4.20 8.39
N ALA A 34 -5.41 4.32 8.64
CA ALA A 34 -4.86 5.47 9.34
C ALA A 34 -5.14 6.79 8.60
N PHE A 35 -4.97 6.80 7.28
CA PHE A 35 -5.27 7.96 6.44
C PHE A 35 -6.77 8.32 6.42
N GLU A 36 -7.65 7.32 6.26
CA GLU A 36 -9.10 7.52 6.30
C GLU A 36 -9.58 8.04 7.65
N LYS A 37 -8.96 7.60 8.76
CA LYS A 37 -9.23 8.12 10.10
C LYS A 37 -8.83 9.60 10.22
N ALA A 38 -7.63 9.96 9.79
CA ALA A 38 -7.16 11.35 9.81
C ALA A 38 -8.04 12.31 8.99
N ILE A 39 -8.53 11.83 7.84
CA ILE A 39 -9.51 12.55 7.00
C ILE A 39 -10.82 12.76 7.74
N LYS A 40 -11.36 11.74 8.41
CA LYS A 40 -12.61 11.86 9.18
C LYS A 40 -12.50 12.84 10.34
N GLU A 41 -11.31 12.94 10.94
CA GLU A 41 -11.00 13.86 12.03
C GLU A 41 -10.66 15.29 11.52
N ASN A 42 -10.76 15.54 10.22
CA ASN A 42 -10.39 16.80 9.55
C ASN A 42 -8.95 17.30 9.84
N ASN A 43 -8.04 16.38 10.18
CA ASN A 43 -6.66 16.73 10.48
C ASN A 43 -5.79 16.69 9.21
N VAL A 44 -5.64 17.86 8.58
CA VAL A 44 -4.93 18.04 7.30
C VAL A 44 -3.44 17.69 7.42
N GLU A 45 -2.78 18.06 8.53
CA GLU A 45 -1.36 17.79 8.74
C GLU A 45 -1.08 16.31 8.94
N ALA A 46 -1.89 15.63 9.76
CA ALA A 46 -1.77 14.20 9.97
C ALA A 46 -2.01 13.43 8.66
N ALA A 47 -3.01 13.82 7.87
CA ALA A 47 -3.27 13.20 6.57
C ALA A 47 -2.10 13.38 5.59
N LYS A 48 -1.50 14.57 5.52
CA LYS A 48 -0.31 14.84 4.69
C LYS A 48 0.89 14.00 5.15
N ASN A 49 1.12 13.91 6.45
CA ASN A 49 2.24 13.15 7.04
C ASN A 49 2.13 11.63 6.83
N ILE A 50 0.91 11.10 6.71
CA ILE A 50 0.66 9.69 6.38
C ILE A 50 0.77 9.45 4.87
N PHE A 51 0.33 10.42 4.06
CA PHE A 51 0.32 10.31 2.61
C PHE A 51 1.73 10.36 2.00
N LEU A 52 2.56 11.29 2.47
CA LEU A 52 3.91 11.53 2.00
C LEU A 52 4.95 10.70 2.78
N ASN A 53 6.12 10.50 2.17
CA ASN A 53 7.24 9.84 2.83
C ASN A 53 7.82 10.74 3.92
N GLN A 54 8.06 10.18 5.09
CA GLN A 54 8.76 10.87 6.17
C GLN A 54 10.27 10.72 5.95
N LYS A 55 10.96 11.84 5.86
CA LYS A 55 12.42 11.89 5.68
C LYS A 55 13.10 12.27 6.98
N ASP A 56 14.28 11.70 7.22
CA ASP A 56 15.19 12.11 8.30
C ASP A 56 15.97 13.38 7.91
N ALA A 57 16.71 13.94 8.88
CA ALA A 57 17.54 15.14 8.68
C ALA A 57 18.56 14.97 7.52
N ASP A 58 19.04 13.75 7.30
CA ASP A 58 19.96 13.40 6.20
C ASP A 58 19.24 13.15 4.85
N GLY A 59 17.94 13.45 4.76
CA GLY A 59 17.14 13.26 3.54
C GLY A 59 16.76 11.80 3.22
N LYS A 60 17.15 10.84 4.06
CA LYS A 60 16.80 9.41 3.92
C LYS A 60 15.35 9.15 4.31
N THR A 61 14.69 8.18 3.67
CA THR A 61 13.29 7.85 3.98
C THR A 61 13.21 6.97 5.23
N LYS A 62 12.73 7.54 6.33
CA LYS A 62 12.49 6.84 7.60
C LYS A 62 11.26 5.95 7.54
N LYS A 63 10.16 6.50 7.00
CA LYS A 63 8.87 5.82 6.89
C LYS A 63 8.24 6.07 5.52
N ALA A 64 7.81 4.99 4.88
CA ALA A 64 7.12 5.07 3.60
C ALA A 64 5.69 5.58 3.81
N GLY A 65 5.31 6.62 3.06
CA GLY A 65 3.94 7.13 3.01
C GLY A 65 3.03 6.24 2.17
N LEU A 66 1.72 6.47 2.29
CA LEU A 66 0.68 5.73 1.58
C LEU A 66 0.90 5.72 0.05
N GLN A 67 1.35 6.84 -0.52
CA GLN A 67 1.62 6.94 -1.96
C GLN A 67 2.74 5.98 -2.40
N SER A 68 3.85 5.94 -1.66
CA SER A 68 4.99 5.06 -1.94
C SER A 68 4.63 3.58 -1.77
N ILE A 69 3.78 3.25 -0.79
CA ILE A 69 3.27 1.89 -0.60
C ILE A 69 2.44 1.43 -1.81
N ILE A 70 1.58 2.30 -2.36
CA ILE A 70 0.81 2.01 -3.59
C ILE A 70 1.75 1.76 -4.77
N ASP A 71 2.77 2.60 -4.94
CA ASP A 71 3.75 2.42 -6.02
C ASP A 71 4.56 1.14 -5.87
N LYS A 72 4.86 0.73 -4.63
CA LYS A 72 5.49 -0.57 -4.35
C LYS A 72 4.57 -1.75 -4.69
N LEU A 73 3.27 -1.66 -4.43
CA LEU A 73 2.29 -2.68 -4.85
C LEU A 73 2.21 -2.81 -6.38
N VAL A 74 2.27 -1.68 -7.11
CA VAL A 74 2.33 -1.67 -8.58
C VAL A 74 3.64 -2.31 -9.07
N LYS A 75 4.79 -1.91 -8.52
CA LYS A 75 6.12 -2.45 -8.88
C LYS A 75 6.20 -3.96 -8.64
N LYS A 76 5.56 -4.47 -7.58
CA LYS A 76 5.48 -5.90 -7.27
C LYS A 76 4.39 -6.64 -8.03
N ASN A 77 3.68 -5.97 -8.94
CA ASN A 77 2.58 -6.50 -9.74
C ASN A 77 1.45 -7.12 -8.88
N ILE A 78 1.22 -6.58 -7.68
CA ILE A 78 0.11 -7.00 -6.80
C ILE A 78 -1.18 -6.28 -7.21
N ILE A 79 -1.06 -5.04 -7.70
CA ILE A 79 -2.14 -4.26 -8.29
C ILE A 79 -1.73 -3.75 -9.66
N HIS A 80 -2.69 -3.63 -10.57
CA HIS A 80 -2.45 -3.06 -11.89
C HIS A 80 -2.13 -1.55 -11.81
N LYS A 81 -1.30 -1.05 -12.74
CA LYS A 81 -0.89 0.37 -12.82
C LYS A 81 -2.08 1.34 -12.79
N ASN A 82 -3.16 1.02 -13.52
CA ASN A 82 -4.35 1.86 -13.56
C ASN A 82 -5.09 1.88 -12.21
N ASN A 83 -5.10 0.76 -11.48
CA ASN A 83 -5.70 0.73 -10.14
C ASN A 83 -4.88 1.57 -9.15
N GLY A 84 -3.54 1.46 -9.21
CA GLY A 84 -2.64 2.32 -8.45
C GLY A 84 -2.88 3.81 -8.73
N ALA A 85 -2.95 4.20 -10.01
CA ALA A 85 -3.24 5.57 -10.42
C ALA A 85 -4.61 6.07 -9.92
N ARG A 86 -5.68 5.28 -10.09
CA ARG A 86 -7.02 5.63 -9.59
C ARG A 86 -7.05 5.84 -8.08
N LYS A 87 -6.34 4.99 -7.31
CA LYS A 87 -6.25 5.12 -5.85
C LYS A 87 -5.53 6.40 -5.45
N LYS A 88 -4.38 6.69 -6.07
CA LYS A 88 -3.64 7.95 -5.82
C LYS A 88 -4.50 9.18 -6.09
N ALA A 89 -5.18 9.22 -7.23
CA ALA A 89 -6.06 10.33 -7.60
C ALA A 89 -7.22 10.52 -6.58
N ARG A 90 -7.85 9.43 -6.13
CA ARG A 90 -8.93 9.50 -5.13
C ARG A 90 -8.44 10.05 -3.79
N PHE A 91 -7.28 9.61 -3.30
CA PHE A 91 -6.74 10.10 -2.02
C PHE A 91 -6.34 11.57 -2.07
N VAL A 92 -5.76 12.02 -3.18
CA VAL A 92 -5.48 13.46 -3.40
C VAL A 92 -6.79 14.27 -3.43
N LYS A 93 -7.84 13.77 -4.10
CA LYS A 93 -9.16 14.43 -4.12
C LYS A 93 -9.75 14.54 -2.71
N MET A 94 -9.64 13.49 -1.90
CA MET A 94 -10.12 13.49 -0.52
C MET A 94 -9.38 14.50 0.36
N MET A 95 -8.05 14.57 0.25
CA MET A 95 -7.25 15.59 0.95
C MET A 95 -7.63 17.02 0.53
N LYS A 96 -7.82 17.25 -0.78
CA LYS A 96 -8.21 18.57 -1.30
C LYS A 96 -9.60 19.00 -0.84
N ALA A 97 -10.51 18.06 -0.55
CA ALA A 97 -11.85 18.40 -0.08
C ALA A 97 -11.89 18.93 1.37
N ILE A 98 -10.82 18.70 2.15
CA ILE A 98 -10.72 19.11 3.56
C ILE A 98 -9.68 20.23 3.76
N SER A 99 -8.96 20.60 2.69
CA SER A 99 -7.97 21.68 2.69
C SER A 99 -8.50 22.91 2.00
#